data_AF-A0A6C1U321-F1
#
_entry.id   AF-A0A6C1U321-F1
#
_cell.length_a   1.000
_cell.length_b   1.000
_cell.length_c   1.000
_cell.angle_alpha   90.00
_cell.angle_beta   90.00
_cell.angle_gamma   90.00
#
_symmetry.space_group_name_H-M   'P 1'
#
loop_
_entity.id
_entity.type
_entity.pdbx_description
1 polymer ?
#
loop_
_entity_poly.entity_id
_entity_poly.type
_entity_poly.pdbx_seq_one_letter_code
_entity_poly.pdbx_strand_id
1 'polypeptide(L)'
;MNGYKIWRSATILGMLRNPAYKGQAAFGKSRKVERRGKSKQRVKISVRNTDEDSWIYIPVPKIVDEGLFNKVQKQLDENRKRARMQRGKETSLLQSLVACQNCDSAYSSVHHRSGEKTHSYYRCGGTICITDGEKKCNNKLVRADMLETAIWEEVKSVLKNPEMIKKEYQRRISENKNELLDERFARRESQLKQSIKELINDYYIQ
;
A
#
# COMPACT_ATOMS: atom_id res chain seq x y z
N MET A 1 24.39 -21.15 0.26
CA MET A 1 23.18 -20.52 0.82
C MET A 1 23.65 -19.59 1.93
N ASN A 2 23.58 -18.28 1.74
CA ASN A 2 23.94 -17.35 2.82
C ASN A 2 22.81 -17.41 3.86
N GLY A 3 23.11 -18.01 5.02
CA GLY A 3 22.18 -18.08 6.14
C GLY A 3 22.00 -16.69 6.73
N TYR A 4 20.89 -16.03 6.38
CA TYR A 4 20.50 -14.80 7.07
C TYR A 4 20.27 -15.12 8.54
N LYS A 5 20.79 -14.28 9.46
CA LYS A 5 20.61 -14.46 10.91
C LYS A 5 19.13 -14.45 11.31
N ILE A 6 18.25 -13.85 10.49
CA ILE A 6 16.82 -13.70 10.74
C ILE A 6 16.00 -14.08 9.49
N TRP A 7 14.92 -14.83 9.70
CA TRP A 7 13.96 -15.17 8.67
C TRP A 7 12.98 -14.01 8.46
N ARG A 8 12.82 -13.55 7.21
CA ARG A 8 11.77 -12.58 6.87
C ARG A 8 10.39 -13.20 7.09
N SER A 9 9.42 -12.38 7.50
CA SER A 9 8.03 -12.85 7.75
C SER A 9 7.41 -13.52 6.52
N ALA A 10 7.76 -13.09 5.31
CA ALA A 10 7.32 -13.73 4.07
C ALA A 10 7.82 -15.17 3.93
N THR A 11 9.06 -15.43 4.36
CA THR A 11 9.65 -16.76 4.31
C THR A 11 9.00 -17.69 5.34
N ILE A 12 8.80 -17.20 6.56
CA ILE A 12 8.04 -17.93 7.60
C ILE A 12 6.63 -18.22 7.11
N LEU A 13 5.94 -17.24 6.51
CA LEU A 13 4.61 -17.45 5.94
C LEU A 13 4.62 -18.51 4.84
N GLY A 14 5.65 -18.53 3.98
CA GLY A 14 5.84 -19.56 2.96
C GLY A 14 6.02 -20.97 3.56
N MET A 15 6.78 -21.08 4.66
CA MET A 15 6.93 -22.32 5.42
C MET A 15 5.61 -22.77 6.03
N LEU A 16 4.91 -21.88 6.74
CA LEU A 16 3.64 -22.20 7.40
C LEU A 16 2.55 -22.60 6.42
N ARG A 17 2.60 -22.13 5.17
CA ARG A 17 1.66 -22.49 4.10
C ARG A 17 2.09 -23.71 3.27
N ASN A 18 3.22 -24.35 3.58
CA ASN A 18 3.72 -25.44 2.75
C ASN A 18 3.06 -26.78 3.13
N PRO A 19 2.20 -27.36 2.25
CA PRO A 19 1.51 -28.62 2.56
C PRO A 19 2.46 -29.83 2.66
N ALA A 20 3.72 -29.71 2.20
CA ALA A 20 4.72 -30.74 2.40
C ALA A 20 4.93 -31.08 3.88
N TYR A 21 4.77 -30.12 4.79
CA TYR A 21 4.94 -30.35 6.22
C TYR A 21 3.84 -31.25 6.83
N LYS A 22 2.65 -31.30 6.22
CA LYS A 22 1.60 -32.28 6.56
C LYS A 22 1.65 -33.55 5.71
N GLY A 23 2.71 -33.74 4.92
CA GLY A 23 2.94 -34.93 4.11
C GLY A 23 2.46 -34.87 2.67
N GLN A 24 2.08 -33.68 2.16
CA GLN A 24 1.56 -33.50 0.81
C GLN A 24 2.32 -32.39 0.08
N ALA A 25 3.46 -32.72 -0.55
CA ALA A 25 4.18 -31.74 -1.36
C ALA A 25 3.36 -31.38 -2.59
N ALA A 26 3.15 -30.09 -2.86
CA ALA A 26 2.33 -29.66 -3.99
C ALA A 26 3.18 -29.00 -5.09
N PHE A 27 2.99 -29.44 -6.34
CA PHE A 27 3.59 -28.90 -7.55
C PHE A 27 2.55 -28.15 -8.38
N GLY A 28 3.01 -27.23 -9.24
CA GLY A 28 2.12 -26.46 -10.12
C GLY A 28 1.46 -25.24 -9.48
N LYS A 29 1.92 -24.78 -8.30
CA LYS A 29 1.37 -23.64 -7.54
C LYS A 29 1.39 -22.30 -8.29
N SER A 30 2.17 -22.19 -9.36
CA SER A 30 2.32 -20.96 -10.12
C SER A 30 2.45 -21.26 -11.60
N ARG A 31 1.77 -20.46 -12.43
CA ARG A 31 1.88 -20.49 -13.90
C ARG A 31 2.39 -19.16 -14.42
N LYS A 32 3.18 -19.21 -15.49
CA LYS A 32 3.53 -18.02 -16.27
C LYS A 32 2.34 -17.62 -17.13
N VAL A 33 1.96 -16.35 -17.08
CA VAL A 33 0.93 -15.76 -17.94
C VAL A 33 1.48 -14.52 -18.61
N GLU A 34 1.21 -14.42 -19.91
CA GLU A 34 1.57 -13.25 -20.69
C GLU A 34 0.72 -12.06 -20.26
N ARG A 35 1.39 -10.97 -19.91
CA ARG A 35 0.76 -9.69 -19.63
C ARG A 35 1.02 -8.79 -20.83
N ARG A 36 -0.03 -8.55 -21.62
CA ARG A 36 0.00 -7.51 -22.66
C ARG A 36 0.12 -6.14 -21.99
N GLY A 37 1.26 -5.49 -22.16
CA GLY A 37 1.44 -4.08 -21.82
C GLY A 37 0.74 -3.19 -22.85
N LYS A 38 0.46 -1.93 -22.50
CA LYS A 38 -0.07 -0.93 -23.45
C LYS A 38 0.90 -0.60 -24.59
N SER A 39 2.19 -0.96 -24.50
CA SER A 39 3.15 -0.80 -25.59
C SER A 39 3.31 -2.10 -26.37
N LYS A 40 3.29 -2.01 -27.71
CA LYS A 40 3.38 -3.13 -28.66
C LYS A 40 4.74 -3.86 -28.64
N GLN A 41 5.71 -3.44 -27.82
CA GLN A 41 7.12 -3.82 -28.01
C GLN A 41 7.67 -4.86 -27.03
N ARG A 42 6.99 -5.21 -25.92
CA ARG A 42 7.44 -6.30 -25.02
C ARG A 42 6.28 -7.05 -24.37
N VAL A 43 6.14 -8.34 -24.68
CA VAL A 43 5.31 -9.27 -23.88
C VAL A 43 5.96 -9.39 -22.51
N LYS A 44 5.32 -8.85 -21.48
CA LYS A 44 5.80 -8.99 -20.10
C LYS A 44 5.28 -10.32 -19.56
N ILE A 45 6.17 -11.23 -19.19
CA ILE A 45 5.77 -12.47 -18.51
C ILE A 45 5.46 -12.11 -17.05
N SER A 46 4.29 -12.48 -16.56
CA SER A 46 3.93 -12.40 -15.15
C SER A 46 3.71 -13.80 -14.59
N VAL A 47 4.02 -14.00 -13.31
CA VAL A 47 3.74 -15.27 -12.63
C VAL A 47 2.48 -15.09 -11.81
N ARG A 48 1.51 -15.98 -11.99
CA ARG A 48 0.28 -16.02 -11.18
C ARG A 48 0.18 -17.32 -10.45
N ASN A 49 -0.37 -17.27 -9.24
CA ASN A 49 -0.75 -18.48 -8.54
C ASN A 49 -1.93 -19.14 -9.26
N THR A 50 -1.93 -20.46 -9.24
CA THR A 50 -2.99 -21.31 -9.77
C THR A 50 -3.92 -21.73 -8.64
N ASP A 51 -5.16 -22.09 -8.98
CA ASP A 51 -6.13 -22.59 -8.02
C ASP A 51 -5.66 -23.93 -7.42
N GLU A 52 -5.96 -24.15 -6.14
CA GLU A 52 -5.48 -25.33 -5.40
C GLU A 52 -5.94 -26.65 -6.04
N ASP A 53 -7.11 -26.66 -6.71
CA ASP A 53 -7.64 -27.81 -7.44
C ASP A 53 -6.76 -28.26 -8.61
N SER A 54 -5.92 -27.36 -9.13
CA SER A 54 -4.97 -27.66 -10.21
C SER A 54 -3.60 -28.12 -9.70
N TRP A 55 -3.41 -28.20 -8.37
CA TRP A 55 -2.15 -28.60 -7.79
C TRP A 55 -1.99 -30.11 -7.81
N ILE A 56 -0.78 -30.55 -8.12
CA ILE A 56 -0.42 -31.97 -8.10
C ILE A 56 0.20 -32.25 -6.74
N TYR A 57 -0.46 -33.08 -5.93
CA TYR A 57 0.03 -33.49 -4.61
C TYR A 57 0.84 -34.78 -4.70
N ILE A 58 2.03 -34.75 -4.09
CA ILE A 58 2.99 -35.84 -4.02
C ILE A 58 3.15 -36.21 -2.53
N PRO A 59 2.88 -37.47 -2.14
CA PRO A 59 3.08 -37.93 -0.77
C PRO A 59 4.54 -37.81 -0.35
N VAL A 60 4.78 -37.20 0.82
CA VAL A 60 6.11 -37.07 1.42
C VAL A 60 6.03 -37.34 2.93
N PRO A 61 7.14 -37.67 3.61
CA PRO A 61 7.15 -37.81 5.06
C PRO A 61 6.63 -36.54 5.74
N LYS A 62 5.61 -36.69 6.60
CA LYS A 62 5.05 -35.57 7.36
C LYS A 62 5.98 -35.17 8.50
N ILE A 63 6.11 -33.87 8.73
CA ILE A 63 6.87 -33.28 9.85
C ILE A 63 5.92 -32.90 10.98
N VAL A 64 4.71 -32.45 10.64
CA VAL A 64 3.66 -32.07 11.59
C VAL A 64 2.36 -32.81 11.28
N ASP A 65 1.50 -32.90 12.28
CA ASP A 65 0.16 -33.44 12.12
C ASP A 65 -0.74 -32.54 11.26
N GLU A 66 -1.64 -33.15 10.50
CA GLU A 66 -2.58 -32.43 9.64
C GLU A 66 -3.54 -31.53 10.43
N GLY A 67 -4.02 -32.00 11.59
CA GLY A 67 -4.89 -31.20 12.46
C GLY A 67 -4.19 -29.94 12.97
N LEU A 68 -2.90 -30.03 13.31
CA LEU A 68 -2.10 -28.87 13.70
C LEU A 68 -1.88 -27.92 12.52
N PHE A 69 -1.53 -28.45 11.34
CA PHE A 69 -1.34 -27.64 10.13
C PHE A 69 -2.61 -26.85 9.76
N ASN A 70 -3.78 -27.51 9.82
CA ASN A 70 -5.06 -26.90 9.50
C ASN A 70 -5.46 -25.80 10.50
N LYS A 71 -5.16 -25.99 11.80
CA LYS A 71 -5.35 -24.93 12.82
C LYS A 71 -4.52 -23.69 12.48
N VAL A 72 -3.26 -23.86 12.04
CA VAL A 72 -2.41 -22.74 11.62
C VAL A 72 -2.99 -22.03 10.39
N GLN A 73 -3.46 -22.76 9.37
CA GLN A 73 -4.08 -22.13 8.19
C GLN A 73 -5.30 -21.27 8.60
N LYS A 74 -6.18 -21.82 9.44
CA LYS A 74 -7.34 -21.10 9.96
C LYS A 74 -6.94 -19.83 10.71
N GLN A 75 -5.92 -19.91 11.57
CA GLN A 75 -5.42 -18.74 12.30
C GLN A 75 -4.85 -17.67 11.37
N LEU A 76 -4.13 -18.07 10.31
CA LEU A 76 -3.59 -17.14 9.30
C LEU A 76 -4.71 -16.43 8.54
N ASP A 77 -5.80 -17.13 8.20
CA ASP A 77 -6.94 -16.54 7.52
C ASP A 77 -7.73 -15.59 8.43
N GLU A 78 -7.91 -15.92 9.70
CA GLU A 78 -8.48 -15.00 10.70
C GLU A 78 -7.62 -13.74 10.87
N ASN A 79 -6.29 -13.89 10.91
CA ASN A 79 -5.36 -12.75 10.98
C ASN A 79 -5.51 -11.85 9.76
N ARG A 80 -5.60 -12.46 8.55
CA ARG A 80 -5.83 -11.72 7.30
C ARG A 80 -7.16 -10.98 7.32
N LYS A 81 -8.25 -11.62 7.78
CA LYS A 81 -9.58 -11.00 7.90
C LYS A 81 -9.55 -9.83 8.88
N ARG A 82 -8.99 -10.02 10.08
CA ARG A 82 -8.83 -8.97 11.10
C ARG A 82 -8.04 -7.77 10.57
N ALA A 83 -6.91 -8.01 9.92
CA ALA A 83 -6.10 -6.96 9.32
C ALA A 83 -6.88 -6.18 8.25
N ARG A 84 -7.72 -6.86 7.45
CA ARG A 84 -8.55 -6.21 6.42
C ARG A 84 -9.66 -5.35 7.03
N MET A 85 -10.30 -5.82 8.09
CA MET A 85 -11.31 -5.04 8.83
C MET A 85 -10.71 -3.79 9.47
N GLN A 86 -9.50 -3.88 10.01
CA GLN A 86 -8.80 -2.73 10.59
C GLN A 86 -8.43 -1.66 9.56
N ARG A 87 -8.15 -2.05 8.31
CA ARG A 87 -7.87 -1.10 7.22
C ARG A 87 -9.06 -0.24 6.81
N GLY A 88 -10.29 -0.60 7.21
CA GLY A 88 -11.49 0.20 6.96
C GLY A 88 -11.74 1.32 7.97
N LYS A 89 -10.95 1.42 9.04
CA LYS A 89 -11.02 2.51 10.01
C LYS A 89 -10.06 3.62 9.60
N GLU A 90 -10.62 4.80 9.32
CA GLU A 90 -9.98 6.11 9.20
C GLU A 90 -8.50 6.08 8.77
N THR A 91 -8.26 6.07 7.46
CA THR A 91 -6.93 6.40 6.94
C THR A 91 -6.64 7.86 7.26
N SER A 92 -5.59 8.11 8.04
CA SER A 92 -5.17 9.48 8.37
C SER A 92 -4.76 10.24 7.11
N LEU A 93 -4.98 11.55 7.09
CA LEU A 93 -4.93 12.41 5.89
C LEU A 93 -3.65 12.24 5.06
N LEU A 94 -2.51 12.05 5.72
CA LEU A 94 -1.18 12.05 5.10
C LEU A 94 -0.59 10.64 4.94
N GLN A 95 -1.37 9.59 5.18
CA GLN A 95 -0.89 8.23 5.09
C GLN A 95 -0.35 7.95 3.68
N SER A 96 0.91 7.52 3.59
CA SER A 96 1.64 7.27 2.34
C SER A 96 1.91 8.50 1.43
N LEU A 97 1.54 9.71 1.86
CA LEU A 97 1.91 10.96 1.16
C LEU A 97 3.22 11.54 1.67
N VAL A 98 3.58 11.25 2.92
CA VAL A 98 4.82 11.70 3.55
C VAL A 98 5.88 10.60 3.48
N ALA A 99 7.07 10.94 2.98
CA ALA A 99 8.20 10.05 2.90
C ALA A 99 9.31 10.48 3.88
N CYS A 100 10.03 9.51 4.43
CA CYS A 100 11.17 9.78 5.30
C CYS A 100 12.41 10.12 4.49
N GLN A 101 12.98 11.31 4.70
CA GLN A 101 14.22 11.73 4.03
C GLN A 101 15.44 10.86 4.39
N ASN A 102 15.43 10.21 5.56
CA ASN A 102 16.56 9.37 6.01
C ASN A 102 16.58 7.98 5.37
N CYS A 103 15.42 7.42 4.97
CA CYS A 103 15.35 6.01 4.53
C CYS A 103 14.33 5.72 3.41
N ASP A 104 13.75 6.77 2.84
CA ASP A 104 12.76 6.80 1.75
C ASP A 104 11.48 5.99 1.99
N SER A 105 11.27 5.55 3.24
CA SER A 105 10.08 4.80 3.60
C SER A 105 8.91 5.74 3.83
N ALA A 106 7.73 5.35 3.36
CA ALA A 106 6.50 6.07 3.62
C ALA A 106 6.18 6.09 5.13
N TYR A 107 5.58 7.19 5.57
CA TYR A 107 4.99 7.29 6.90
C TYR A 107 3.60 6.65 6.93
N SER A 108 3.30 5.99 8.03
CA SER A 108 2.00 5.41 8.36
C SER A 108 1.49 5.98 9.67
N SER A 109 0.18 6.16 9.80
CA SER A 109 -0.41 6.59 11.06
C SER A 109 -0.38 5.50 12.12
N VAL A 110 -0.22 5.92 13.37
CA VAL A 110 -0.34 5.11 14.57
C VAL A 110 -1.12 5.88 15.64
N HIS A 111 -1.92 5.17 16.42
CA HIS A 111 -2.76 5.75 17.45
C HIS A 111 -2.40 5.13 18.81
N HIS A 112 -2.21 5.97 19.81
CA HIS A 112 -1.93 5.59 21.19
C HIS A 112 -3.10 6.05 22.07
N ARG A 113 -3.70 5.14 22.85
CA ARG A 113 -4.76 5.50 23.81
C ARG A 113 -4.14 5.79 25.17
N SER A 114 -4.55 6.89 25.79
CA SER A 114 -4.19 7.30 27.15
C SER A 114 -5.47 7.71 27.88
N GLY A 115 -6.02 6.79 28.68
CA GLY A 115 -7.37 6.93 29.25
C GLY A 115 -8.42 7.03 28.15
N GLU A 116 -9.26 8.06 28.21
CA GLU A 116 -10.29 8.34 27.21
C GLU A 116 -9.73 9.00 25.94
N LYS A 117 -8.52 9.57 25.99
CA LYS A 117 -7.94 10.31 24.87
C LYS A 117 -7.16 9.39 23.93
N THR A 118 -7.30 9.62 22.63
CA THR A 118 -6.50 8.96 21.59
C THR A 118 -5.55 9.97 20.97
N HIS A 119 -4.25 9.69 21.02
CA HIS A 119 -3.21 10.49 20.41
C HIS A 119 -2.76 9.87 19.09
N SER A 120 -2.76 10.65 18.02
CA SER A 120 -2.39 10.21 16.67
C SER A 120 -1.00 10.70 16.30
N TYR A 121 -0.22 9.83 15.66
CA TYR A 121 1.15 10.11 15.21
C TYR A 121 1.39 9.52 13.83
N TYR A 122 2.34 10.09 13.11
CA TYR A 122 2.94 9.49 11.93
C TYR A 122 4.25 8.81 12.30
N ARG A 123 4.39 7.55 11.88
CA ARG A 123 5.57 6.70 12.09
C ARG A 123 6.21 6.34 10.76
N CYS A 124 7.53 6.53 10.65
CA CYS A 124 8.30 6.08 9.49
C CYS A 124 8.29 4.55 9.39
N GLY A 125 7.94 3.98 8.23
CA GLY A 125 7.91 2.54 8.02
C GLY A 125 9.26 1.83 8.23
N GLY A 126 10.37 2.55 8.01
CA GLY A 126 11.73 2.04 8.23
C GLY A 126 12.04 1.72 9.70
N THR A 127 11.29 2.28 10.65
CA THR A 127 11.44 1.98 12.09
C THR A 127 10.86 0.62 12.50
N ILE A 128 9.99 0.05 11.64
CA ILE A 128 9.28 -1.21 11.85
C ILE A 128 9.89 -2.31 10.98
N CYS A 129 10.48 -1.93 9.85
CA CYS A 129 11.17 -2.85 8.95
C CYS A 129 12.52 -3.24 9.57
N ILE A 130 12.55 -4.43 10.18
CA ILE A 130 13.78 -5.02 10.71
C ILE A 130 14.45 -5.80 9.56
N THR A 131 15.67 -5.41 9.22
CA THR A 131 16.53 -6.15 8.27
C THR A 131 17.78 -6.55 9.02
N ASP A 132 18.11 -7.84 9.02
CA ASP A 132 19.28 -8.40 9.71
C ASP A 132 19.37 -8.09 11.23
N GLY A 133 18.22 -7.79 11.85
CA GLY A 133 18.11 -7.56 13.30
C GLY A 133 18.12 -6.10 13.71
N GLU A 134 18.37 -5.21 12.74
CA GLU A 134 18.42 -3.78 12.97
C GLU A 134 17.25 -3.08 12.27
N LYS A 135 16.79 -1.98 12.88
CA LYS A 135 15.82 -1.09 12.26
C LYS A 135 16.50 -0.34 11.12
N LYS A 136 15.86 -0.26 9.96
CA LYS A 136 16.37 0.55 8.83
C LYS A 136 16.47 2.05 9.18
N CYS A 137 15.68 2.50 10.16
CA CYS A 137 15.62 3.90 10.56
C CYS A 137 15.34 4.05 12.07
N ASN A 138 15.82 5.13 12.66
CA ASN A 138 15.60 5.51 14.06
C ASN A 138 14.80 6.82 14.20
N ASN A 139 14.12 7.26 13.14
CA ASN A 139 13.40 8.53 13.15
C ASN A 139 12.24 8.54 14.17
N LYS A 140 11.96 9.71 14.74
CA LYS A 140 10.97 9.89 15.80
C LYS A 140 9.55 9.84 15.26
N LEU A 141 8.60 9.53 16.15
CA LEU A 141 7.18 9.70 15.88
C LEU A 141 6.87 11.19 15.74
N VAL A 142 6.09 11.55 14.71
CA VAL A 142 5.66 12.92 14.47
C VAL A 142 4.20 13.05 14.91
N ARG A 143 3.88 14.07 15.71
CA ARG A 143 2.51 14.37 16.15
C ARG A 143 1.62 14.69 14.95
N ALA A 144 0.51 13.94 14.80
CA ALA A 144 -0.32 14.04 13.60
C ALA A 144 -0.99 15.40 13.46
N ASP A 145 -1.52 15.94 14.56
CA ASP A 145 -2.11 17.28 14.64
C ASP A 145 -1.15 18.38 14.17
N MET A 146 0.10 18.35 14.64
CA MET A 146 1.10 19.33 14.24
C MET A 146 1.46 19.22 12.75
N LEU A 147 1.70 18.00 12.26
CA LEU A 147 2.09 17.78 10.87
C LEU A 147 0.95 18.11 9.90
N GLU A 148 -0.26 17.67 10.20
CA GLU A 148 -1.44 17.93 9.38
C GLU A 148 -1.78 19.42 9.34
N THR A 149 -1.68 20.12 10.46
CA THR A 149 -1.91 21.57 10.49
C THR A 149 -0.89 22.30 9.63
N ALA A 150 0.40 21.99 9.77
CA ALA A 150 1.45 22.63 8.98
C ALA A 150 1.27 22.39 7.47
N ILE A 151 0.94 21.16 7.07
CA ILE A 151 0.68 20.83 5.66
C ILE A 151 -0.59 21.51 5.16
N TRP A 152 -1.64 21.59 5.99
CA TRP A 152 -2.89 22.25 5.60
C TRP A 152 -2.72 23.75 5.40
N GLU A 153 -1.93 24.42 6.22
CA GLU A 153 -1.57 25.83 6.00
C GLU A 153 -0.83 26.02 4.68
N GLU A 154 0.13 25.14 4.36
CA GLU A 154 0.85 25.19 3.10
C GLU A 154 -0.08 24.95 1.90
N VAL A 155 -0.98 23.96 1.99
CA VAL A 155 -1.99 23.70 0.95
C VAL A 155 -2.86 24.94 0.73
N LYS A 156 -3.32 25.60 1.81
CA LYS A 156 -4.09 26.84 1.69
C LYS A 156 -3.26 27.96 1.05
N SER A 157 -1.99 28.08 1.39
CA SER A 157 -1.07 29.06 0.80
C SER A 157 -0.93 28.85 -0.71
N VAL A 158 -0.70 27.62 -1.14
CA VAL A 158 -0.60 27.26 -2.57
C VAL A 158 -1.91 27.52 -3.30
N LEU A 159 -3.05 27.15 -2.71
CA LEU A 159 -4.37 27.36 -3.31
C LEU A 159 -4.73 28.85 -3.45
N LYS A 160 -4.22 29.70 -2.56
CA LYS A 160 -4.36 31.17 -2.66
C LYS A 160 -3.49 31.79 -3.74
N ASN A 161 -2.57 31.05 -4.34
CA ASN A 161 -1.72 31.52 -5.44
C ASN A 161 -1.92 30.67 -6.72
N PRO A 162 -2.98 30.94 -7.50
CA PRO A 162 -3.30 30.19 -8.71
C PRO A 162 -2.18 30.17 -9.75
N GLU A 163 -1.37 31.23 -9.81
CA GLU A 163 -0.25 31.33 -10.76
C GLU A 163 0.85 30.31 -10.47
N MET A 164 1.11 30.01 -9.19
CA MET A 164 2.04 28.94 -8.80
C MET A 164 1.57 27.58 -9.31
N ILE A 165 0.27 27.30 -9.16
CA ILE A 165 -0.35 26.05 -9.62
C ILE A 165 -0.26 25.95 -11.15
N LYS A 166 -0.59 27.05 -11.85
CA LYS A 166 -0.55 27.13 -13.32
C LYS A 166 0.87 26.89 -13.85
N LYS A 167 1.88 27.49 -13.22
CA LYS A 167 3.29 27.31 -13.59
C LYS A 167 3.74 25.86 -13.41
N GLU A 168 3.44 25.26 -12.26
CA GLU A 168 3.79 23.85 -12.00
C GLU A 168 3.04 22.89 -12.94
N TYR A 169 1.78 23.19 -13.27
CA TYR A 169 1.01 22.44 -14.25
C TYR A 169 1.66 22.50 -15.64
N GLN A 170 2.00 23.69 -16.12
CA GLN A 170 2.70 23.87 -17.41
C GLN A 170 4.03 23.12 -17.45
N ARG A 171 4.81 23.18 -16.36
CA ARG A 171 6.07 22.41 -16.22
C ARG A 171 5.83 20.91 -16.39
N ARG A 172 4.83 20.34 -15.70
CA ARG A 172 4.52 18.90 -15.78
C ARG A 172 4.04 18.46 -17.16
N ILE A 173 3.26 19.28 -17.86
CA ILE A 173 2.88 18.99 -19.26
C ILE A 173 4.11 18.98 -20.15
N SER A 174 5.02 19.95 -19.99
CA SER A 174 6.21 20.03 -20.82
C SER A 174 7.16 18.83 -20.63
N GLU A 175 7.21 18.25 -19.42
CA GLU A 175 8.05 17.10 -19.08
C GLU A 175 7.39 15.75 -19.39
N ASN A 176 6.06 15.64 -19.26
CA ASN A 176 5.30 14.43 -19.58
C ASN A 176 4.45 14.64 -20.84
N LYS A 177 5.06 14.49 -22.02
CA LYS A 177 4.32 14.30 -23.29
C LYS A 177 3.57 12.95 -23.28
N ASN A 178 2.47 12.86 -22.56
CA ASN A 178 1.55 11.72 -22.56
C ASN A 178 0.14 12.22 -22.90
N GLU A 179 -0.26 12.12 -24.17
CA GLU A 179 -1.57 12.58 -24.69
C GLU A 179 -2.78 12.07 -23.88
N LEU A 180 -2.68 10.87 -23.28
CA LEU A 180 -3.72 10.27 -22.44
C LEU A 180 -3.96 10.97 -21.10
N LEU A 181 -2.99 11.75 -20.61
CA LEU A 181 -3.16 12.55 -19.39
C LEU A 181 -3.98 13.81 -19.70
N ASP A 182 -3.71 14.46 -20.82
CA ASP A 182 -4.36 15.71 -21.24
C ASP A 182 -5.87 15.54 -21.44
N GLU A 183 -6.32 14.47 -22.10
CA GLU A 183 -7.76 14.19 -22.27
C GLU A 183 -8.48 13.97 -20.92
N ARG A 184 -7.82 13.28 -19.98
CA ARG A 184 -8.36 13.03 -18.64
C ARG A 184 -8.44 14.31 -17.81
N PHE A 185 -7.46 15.20 -17.96
CA PHE A 185 -7.43 16.49 -17.28
C PHE A 185 -8.48 17.45 -17.85
N ALA A 186 -8.57 17.57 -19.17
CA ALA A 186 -9.58 18.39 -19.84
C ALA A 186 -11.00 17.99 -19.39
N ARG A 187 -11.29 16.69 -19.35
CA ARG A 187 -12.58 16.17 -18.86
C ARG A 187 -12.87 16.56 -17.41
N ARG A 188 -11.85 16.54 -16.56
CA ARG A 188 -11.99 16.84 -15.12
C ARG A 188 -12.10 18.34 -14.86
N GLU A 189 -11.43 19.15 -15.66
CA GLU A 189 -11.56 20.61 -15.66
C GLU A 189 -12.97 21.03 -16.09
N SER A 190 -13.52 20.43 -17.15
CA SER A 190 -14.91 20.67 -17.57
C SER A 190 -15.90 20.30 -16.47
N GLN A 191 -15.71 19.17 -15.78
CA GLN A 191 -16.56 18.78 -14.66
C GLN A 191 -16.48 19.76 -13.48
N LEU A 192 -15.28 20.22 -13.12
CA LEU A 192 -15.09 21.22 -12.05
C LEU A 192 -15.74 22.55 -12.41
N LYS A 193 -15.57 23.02 -13.65
CA LYS A 193 -16.22 24.25 -14.14
C LYS A 193 -17.74 24.12 -14.10
N GLN A 194 -18.29 22.97 -14.46
CA GLN A 194 -19.73 22.68 -14.37
C GLN A 194 -20.22 22.75 -12.92
N SER A 195 -19.58 22.02 -11.99
CA SER A 195 -19.97 22.03 -10.58
C SER A 195 -19.80 23.39 -9.90
N ILE A 196 -18.76 24.17 -10.24
CA ILE A 196 -18.61 25.54 -9.75
C ILE A 196 -19.76 26.42 -10.25
N LYS A 197 -20.15 26.27 -11.52
CA LYS A 197 -21.26 27.02 -12.10
C LYS A 197 -22.60 26.67 -11.45
N GLU A 198 -22.82 25.40 -11.12
CA GLU A 198 -24.00 24.93 -10.38
C GLU A 198 -24.02 25.49 -8.95
N LEU A 199 -22.90 25.43 -8.22
CA LEU A 199 -22.77 26.01 -6.88
C LEU A 199 -23.01 27.52 -6.84
N ILE A 200 -22.53 28.24 -7.86
CA ILE A 200 -22.78 29.67 -8.01
C ILE A 200 -24.26 29.93 -8.28
N ASN A 201 -24.89 29.14 -9.15
CA ASN A 201 -26.31 29.28 -9.47
C ASN A 201 -27.20 29.02 -8.25
N ASP A 202 -26.87 28.03 -7.43
CA ASP A 202 -27.56 27.73 -6.18
C ASP A 202 -27.41 28.86 -5.14
N TYR A 203 -26.28 29.59 -5.16
CA TYR A 203 -26.03 30.72 -4.26
C TYR A 203 -26.77 32.01 -4.67
N TYR A 204 -27.07 32.21 -5.96
CA TYR A 204 -27.76 33.39 -6.47
C TYR A 204 -29.29 33.20 -6.64
N ILE A 205 -29.82 32.02 -6.33
CA ILE A 205 -31.27 31.69 -6.38
C ILE A 205 -31.92 31.73 -4.97
N GLN A 206 -31.16 32.07 -3.91
CA GLN A 206 -31.68 32.51 -2.61
C GLN A 206 -31.77 34.04 -2.52
#